data_AF-A0A1E5QFY1-F1
#
_entry.id   AF-A0A1E5QFY1-F1
#
_cell.length_a   1.000
_cell.length_b   1.000
_cell.length_c   1.000
_cell.angle_alpha   90.00
_cell.angle_beta   90.00
_cell.angle_gamma   90.00
#
_symmetry.space_group_name_H-M   'P 1'
#
loop_
_entity.id
_entity.type
_entity.pdbx_description
1 polymer ?
#
loop_
_entity_poly.entity_id
_entity_poly.type
_entity_poly.pdbx_seq_one_letter_code
_entity_poly.pdbx_strand_id
1 'polypeptide(L)'
;MEPIPLPSHIHYELLLQLLERQTWFAVSQKSPQQEQVHQLIITLRKALAQQRQLEASCQRANLPIEYRWSINEPPTDRKTTSEDESTAPPPKATSE
;
A
#
# COMPACT_ATOMS: atom_id res chain seq x y z
N MET A 1 -11.26 16.26 -3.35
CA MET A 1 -9.80 16.31 -3.58
C MET A 1 -9.40 14.99 -4.22
N GLU A 2 -8.45 15.01 -5.14
CA GLU A 2 -7.91 13.75 -5.66
C GLU A 2 -7.16 13.02 -4.55
N PRO A 3 -7.28 11.68 -4.46
CA PRO A 3 -6.57 10.91 -3.45
C PRO A 3 -5.06 11.03 -3.63
N ILE A 4 -4.33 11.06 -2.53
CA ILE A 4 -2.87 11.10 -2.54
C ILE A 4 -2.38 9.70 -2.92
N PRO A 5 -1.66 9.55 -4.04
CA PRO A 5 -1.11 8.27 -4.43
C PRO A 5 0.07 7.93 -3.52
N LEU A 6 -0.04 6.84 -2.75
CA LEU A 6 1.04 6.31 -1.94
C LEU A 6 1.45 4.92 -2.43
N PRO A 7 2.74 4.56 -2.38
CA PRO A 7 3.17 3.22 -2.76
C PRO A 7 2.63 2.19 -1.75
N SER A 8 2.19 1.03 -2.22
CA SER A 8 1.78 -0.04 -1.30
C SER A 8 2.97 -0.54 -0.46
N HIS A 9 2.74 -0.85 0.82
CA HIS A 9 3.77 -1.30 1.77
C HIS A 9 4.54 -2.55 1.31
N ILE A 10 3.87 -3.41 0.56
CA ILE A 10 4.40 -4.65 0.01
C ILE A 10 5.68 -4.47 -0.83
N HIS A 11 5.90 -3.30 -1.44
CA HIS A 11 7.15 -3.01 -2.15
C HIS A 11 8.35 -3.07 -1.22
N TYR A 12 8.24 -2.42 -0.05
CA TYR A 12 9.32 -2.39 0.93
C TYR A 12 9.55 -3.77 1.52
N GLU A 13 8.48 -4.54 1.76
CA GLU A 13 8.57 -5.90 2.30
C GLU A 13 9.27 -6.85 1.32
N LEU A 14 8.93 -6.81 0.03
CA LEU A 14 9.58 -7.64 -0.98
C LEU A 14 11.06 -7.27 -1.15
N LEU A 15 11.37 -5.97 -1.19
CA LEU A 15 12.75 -5.50 -1.23
C LEU A 15 13.55 -5.93 0.01
N LEU A 16 12.97 -5.81 1.20
CA LEU A 16 13.59 -6.25 2.44
C LEU A 16 13.81 -7.77 2.45
N GLN A 17 12.82 -8.57 2.04
CA GLN A 17 12.96 -10.02 1.95
C GLN A 17 14.07 -10.43 0.97
N LEU A 18 14.16 -9.78 -0.18
CA LEU A 18 15.22 -10.04 -1.16
C LEU A 18 16.60 -9.74 -0.56
N LEU A 19 16.75 -8.57 0.06
CA LEU A 19 18.01 -8.15 0.67
C LEU A 19 18.42 -9.05 1.83
N GLU A 20 17.48 -9.41 2.71
CA GLU A 20 17.75 -10.22 3.90
C GLU A 20 17.97 -11.69 3.58
N ARG A 21 17.23 -12.27 2.62
CA ARG A 21 17.23 -13.72 2.37
C ARG A 21 18.14 -14.13 1.21
N GLN A 22 18.40 -13.23 0.26
CA GLN A 22 19.23 -13.56 -0.90
C GLN A 22 20.54 -12.76 -0.85
N THR A 23 20.47 -11.43 -0.86
CA THR A 23 21.67 -10.59 -0.99
C THR A 23 22.58 -10.70 0.23
N TRP A 24 22.03 -10.64 1.45
CA TRP A 24 22.79 -10.78 2.68
C TRP A 24 23.51 -12.13 2.78
N PHE A 25 22.85 -13.21 2.37
CA PHE A 25 23.42 -14.56 2.38
C PHE A 25 24.44 -14.79 1.26
N ALA A 26 24.27 -14.14 0.11
CA ALA A 26 25.18 -14.27 -1.03
C ALA A 26 26.48 -13.46 -0.85
N VAL A 27 26.46 -12.42 -0.02
CA VAL A 27 27.62 -11.56 0.22
C VAL A 27 28.58 -12.20 1.22
N SER A 28 29.86 -12.25 0.87
CA SER A 28 30.91 -12.83 1.73
C SER A 28 30.99 -12.12 3.08
N GLN A 29 31.12 -12.90 4.15
CA GLN A 29 31.41 -12.40 5.49
C GLN A 29 32.68 -11.52 5.45
N LYS A 30 32.62 -10.33 6.07
CA LYS A 30 33.70 -9.32 6.14
C LYS A 30 33.99 -8.56 4.84
N SER A 31 33.09 -8.60 3.87
CA SER A 31 33.20 -7.75 2.68
C SER A 31 32.54 -6.39 2.94
N PRO A 32 33.03 -5.29 2.33
CA PRO A 32 32.39 -3.98 2.46
C PRO A 32 30.96 -3.97 1.90
N GLN A 33 30.64 -4.88 0.97
CA GLN A 33 29.30 -5.07 0.43
C GLN A 33 28.30 -5.54 1.51
N GLN A 34 28.76 -6.27 2.53
CA GLN A 34 27.89 -6.72 3.62
C GLN A 34 27.35 -5.52 4.38
N GLU A 35 28.22 -4.58 4.73
CA GLU A 35 27.84 -3.34 5.42
C GLU A 35 26.94 -2.46 4.56
N GLN A 36 27.19 -2.41 3.25
CA GLN A 36 26.30 -1.71 2.29
C GLN A 36 24.90 -2.32 2.28
N VAL A 37 24.77 -3.66 2.25
CA VAL A 37 23.47 -4.34 2.31
C VAL A 37 22.79 -4.08 3.65
N HIS A 38 23.53 -4.14 4.76
CA HIS A 38 22.99 -3.82 6.08
C HIS A 38 22.42 -2.40 6.13
N GLN A 39 23.17 -1.42 5.64
CA GLN A 39 22.77 -0.03 5.62
C GLN A 39 21.55 0.18 4.72
N LEU A 40 21.46 -0.53 3.60
CA LEU A 40 20.31 -0.49 2.70
C LEU A 40 19.05 -1.02 3.40
N ILE A 41 19.14 -2.15 4.10
CA ILE A 41 18.04 -2.72 4.90
C ILE A 41 17.57 -1.71 5.97
N ILE A 42 18.49 -1.10 6.71
CA ILE A 42 18.16 -0.09 7.72
C ILE A 42 17.42 1.09 7.08
N THR A 43 17.90 1.57 5.94
CA THR A 43 17.32 2.72 5.24
C THR A 43 15.90 2.42 4.77
N LEU A 44 15.66 1.23 4.22
CA LEU A 44 14.32 0.81 3.78
C LEU A 44 13.35 0.69 4.95
N ARG A 45 13.77 0.13 6.09
CA ARG A 45 12.92 0.08 7.29
C ARG A 45 12.57 1.47 7.82
N LYS A 46 13.52 2.42 7.76
CA LYS A 46 13.26 3.83 8.11
C LYS A 46 12.29 4.48 7.13
N ALA A 47 12.45 4.25 5.83
CA ALA A 47 11.54 4.76 4.81
C ALA A 47 10.10 4.24 5.02
N LEU A 48 9.95 2.94 5.33
CA LEU A 48 8.65 2.34 5.65
C LEU A 48 8.00 2.99 6.89
N ALA A 49 8.78 3.25 7.95
CA ALA A 49 8.28 3.93 9.13
C ALA A 49 7.84 5.39 8.82
N GLN A 50 8.61 6.10 7.99
CA GLN A 50 8.26 7.45 7.55
C GLN A 50 7.00 7.47 6.69
N GLN A 51 6.82 6.48 5.81
CA GLN A 51 5.59 6.36 5.03
C GLN A 51 4.38 6.14 5.94
N ARG A 52 4.47 5.25 6.94
CA ARG A 52 3.38 5.05 7.91
C ARG A 52 3.04 6.34 8.68
N GLN A 53 4.06 7.14 9.03
CA GLN A 53 3.85 8.43 9.65
C GLN A 53 3.12 9.41 8.71
N LEU A 54 3.47 9.41 7.42
CA LEU A 54 2.79 10.20 6.40
C LEU A 54 1.32 9.77 6.26
N GLU A 55 1.06 8.46 6.19
CA GLU A 55 -0.30 7.90 6.14
C GLU A 55 -1.13 8.32 7.35
N ALA A 56 -0.58 8.20 8.55
CA ALA A 56 -1.25 8.66 9.76
C ALA A 56 -1.51 10.17 9.72
N SER A 57 -0.61 10.96 9.13
CA SER A 57 -0.81 12.39 8.93
C SER A 57 -1.94 12.69 7.95
N CYS A 58 -1.99 11.97 6.82
CA CYS A 58 -3.04 12.10 5.81
C CYS A 58 -4.40 11.69 6.39
N GLN A 59 -4.47 10.59 7.13
CA GLN A 59 -5.68 10.15 7.84
C GLN A 59 -6.17 11.20 8.84
N ARG A 60 -5.28 11.80 9.66
CA ARG A 60 -5.63 12.89 10.58
C ARG A 60 -6.13 14.15 9.86
N ALA A 61 -5.60 14.42 8.67
CA ALA A 61 -6.03 15.54 7.82
C ALA A 61 -7.28 15.20 6.97
N ASN A 62 -7.87 14.02 7.15
CA ASN A 62 -9.00 13.49 6.38
C ASN A 62 -8.74 13.51 4.86
N LEU A 63 -7.48 13.30 4.46
CA LEU A 63 -7.04 13.23 3.07
C LEU A 63 -7.18 11.78 2.57
N PRO A 64 -7.90 11.55 1.46
CA PRO A 64 -8.05 10.20 0.91
C PRO A 64 -6.70 9.70 0.38
N ILE A 65 -6.38 8.44 0.69
CA ILE A 65 -5.14 7.77 0.26
C ILE A 65 -5.49 6.69 -0.76
N GLU A 66 -4.74 6.64 -1.85
CA GLU A 66 -4.84 5.58 -2.85
C GLU A 66 -3.51 4.81 -2.89
N TYR A 67 -3.54 3.54 -2.52
CA TYR A 67 -2.35 2.68 -2.58
C TYR A 67 -2.14 2.17 -4.00
N ARG A 68 -0.95 2.38 -4.55
CA ARG A 68 -0.58 1.92 -5.90
C ARG A 68 0.50 0.84 -5.86
N TRP A 69 0.37 -0.16 -6.72
CA TRP A 69 1.40 -1.18 -6.98
C TRP A 69 2.33 -0.77 -8.13
N SER A 70 1.84 0.04 -9.08
CA SER A 70 2.63 0.47 -10.23
C SER A 70 2.27 1.89 -10.65
N ILE A 71 3.24 2.59 -11.25
CA ILE A 71 3.03 3.89 -11.86
C ILE A 71 2.16 3.75 -13.13
N ASN A 72 2.18 2.58 -13.77
CA ASN A 72 1.46 2.27 -15.01
C ASN A 72 0.12 1.57 -14.76
N GLU A 73 -0.56 1.85 -13.65
CA GLU A 73 -1.93 1.35 -13.49
C GLU A 73 -2.84 2.05 -14.52
N PRO A 74 -3.59 1.29 -15.34
CA PRO A 74 -4.64 1.90 -16.14
C PRO A 74 -5.61 2.59 -15.18
N PRO A 75 -6.17 3.76 -15.54
CA PRO A 75 -7.16 4.43 -14.72
C PRO A 75 -8.31 3.45 -14.48
N THR A 76 -8.33 2.83 -13.32
CA THR A 76 -9.44 1.96 -12.93
C THR A 76 -10.56 2.95 -12.63
N ASP A 77 -11.61 2.88 -13.45
CA ASP A 77 -12.75 3.79 -13.40
C ASP A 77 -13.17 4.04 -11.95
N ARG A 78 -13.04 5.31 -11.52
CA ARG A 78 -13.53 5.81 -10.24
C ARG A 78 -15.07 5.75 -10.28
N LYS A 79 -15.68 4.59 -10.04
CA LYS A 79 -17.11 4.44 -9.67
C LYS A 79 -17.45 2.96 -9.47
N THR A 80 -17.68 2.55 -8.22
CA THR A 80 -19.00 2.11 -7.73
C THR A 80 -18.85 1.50 -6.33
N THR A 81 -19.15 2.31 -5.31
CA THR A 81 -19.95 1.84 -4.16
C THR A 81 -20.68 3.05 -3.58
N SER A 82 -21.49 3.68 -4.45
CA SER A 82 -22.67 4.39 -4.01
C SER A 82 -23.82 3.39 -4.02
N GLU A 83 -24.52 3.30 -2.89
CA GLU A 83 -25.94 2.95 -2.80
C GLU A 83 -26.31 1.49 -3.05
N ASP A 84 -26.11 0.66 -2.03
CA ASP A 84 -26.99 -0.50 -1.79
C ASP A 84 -27.73 -0.29 -0.48
N GLU A 85 -28.69 0.66 -0.49
CA GLU A 85 -29.91 0.52 0.30
C GLU A 85 -31.07 0.65 -0.67
N SER A 86 -31.24 -0.43 -1.43
CA SER A 86 -32.38 -0.67 -2.31
C SER A 86 -33.69 -0.48 -1.56
N THR A 87 -34.43 0.54 -1.99
CA THR A 87 -35.85 0.78 -1.73
C THR A 87 -36.65 -0.52 -1.81
N ALA A 88 -37.31 -0.89 -0.70
CA ALA A 88 -38.24 -2.01 -0.64
C ALA A 88 -39.52 -1.71 -1.47
N PRO A 89 -40.09 -2.68 -2.21
CA PRO A 89 -41.26 -2.46 -3.06
C PRO A 89 -42.60 -2.49 -2.28
N PRO A 90 -43.66 -1.78 -2.73
CA PRO A 90 -45.00 -1.83 -2.12
C PRO A 90 -45.92 -2.90 -2.80
N PRO A 91 -47.17 -3.09 -2.34
CA PRO A 91 -47.71 -4.32 -1.75
C PRO A 91 -48.26 -5.35 -2.75
N LYS A 92 -48.31 -6.63 -2.34
CA LYS A 92 -49.03 -7.69 -3.08
C LYS A 92 -50.55 -7.54 -2.89
N ALA A 93 -51.27 -7.44 -4.00
CA ALA A 93 -52.70 -7.71 -4.07
C ALA A 93 -52.93 -9.21 -3.89
N THR A 94 -53.80 -9.58 -2.96
CA THR A 94 -54.46 -10.90 -2.93
C THR A 94 -55.95 -10.65 -3.06
N SER A 95 -56.48 -10.99 -4.24
CA SER A 95 -57.89 -11.27 -4.43
C SER A 95 -58.16 -12.69 -3.92
N GLU A 96 -59.04 -12.86 -2.94
CA GLU A 96 -60.03 -13.95 -2.87
C GLU A 96 -61.11 -13.61 -1.83
#